data_AF-Q8L5M6-F1
#
_entry.id   AF-Q8L5M6-F1
#
_cell.length_a   1.000
_cell.length_b   1.000
_cell.length_c   1.000
_cell.angle_alpha   90.00
_cell.angle_beta   90.00
_cell.angle_gamma   90.00
#
_symmetry.space_group_name_H-M   'P 1'
#
loop_
_entity.id
_entity.type
_entity.pdbx_description
1 polymer ?
#
loop_
_entity_poly.entity_id
_entity_poly.type
_entity_poly.pdbx_seq_one_letter_code
_entity_poly.pdbx_strand_id
1 'polypeptide(L)'
;GELLCGYQPLVMRDPKVFDEPEAFNPDRFRGEKGVALLDYLFWSNGPQTGTPSEKNKQCAGKDLVVLTAVVFVAYIFKRYDSIAGEGGSITAFQRAN
;
A
#
# COMPACT_ATOMS: atom_id res chain seq x y z
N GLY A 1 -29.43 -10.01 12.40
CA GLY A 1 -29.07 -9.22 11.22
C GLY A 1 -28.43 -10.12 10.19
N GLU A 2 -28.38 -9.68 8.94
CA GLU A 2 -27.67 -10.39 7.86
C GLU A 2 -26.15 -10.20 7.99
N LEU A 3 -25.38 -11.13 7.44
CA LEU A 3 -23.93 -11.02 7.37
C LEU A 3 -23.53 -10.18 6.15
N LEU A 4 -22.73 -9.14 6.36
CA LEU A 4 -22.10 -8.38 5.30
C LEU A 4 -20.65 -8.86 5.10
N CYS A 5 -20.24 -9.02 3.85
CA CYS A 5 -18.89 -9.43 3.49
C CYS A 5 -18.39 -8.60 2.30
N GLY A 6 -17.13 -8.16 2.35
CA GLY A 6 -16.47 -7.41 1.28
C GLY A 6 -15.15 -8.06 0.89
N TYR A 7 -14.94 -8.26 -0.41
CA TYR A 7 -13.67 -8.74 -0.93
C TYR A 7 -12.79 -7.55 -1.35
N GLN A 8 -11.88 -7.17 -0.46
CA GLN A 8 -11.10 -5.94 -0.55
C GLN A 8 -10.36 -5.70 -1.88
N PRO A 9 -9.76 -6.71 -2.54
CA PRO A 9 -9.07 -6.50 -3.82
C PRO A 9 -9.96 -5.92 -4.92
N LEU A 10 -11.28 -6.22 -4.94
CA LEU A 10 -12.18 -5.66 -5.96
C LEU A 10 -12.38 -4.16 -5.79
N VAL A 11 -12.50 -3.67 -4.55
CA VAL A 11 -12.71 -2.24 -4.29
C VAL A 11 -11.41 -1.44 -4.38
N MET A 12 -10.28 -2.05 -3.99
CA MET A 12 -8.95 -1.43 -4.12
C MET A 12 -8.35 -1.54 -5.53
N ARG A 13 -9.10 -2.11 -6.48
CA ARG A 13 -8.82 -2.15 -7.93
C ARG A 13 -10.04 -1.73 -8.76
N ASP A 14 -10.93 -0.91 -8.21
CA ASP A 14 -12.09 -0.44 -8.95
C ASP A 14 -11.64 0.53 -10.07
N PRO A 15 -11.90 0.23 -11.36
CA PRO A 15 -11.54 1.11 -12.49
C PRO A 15 -12.29 2.44 -12.49
N LYS A 16 -13.34 2.61 -11.67
CA LYS A 16 -14.02 3.90 -11.48
C LYS A 16 -13.28 4.83 -10.54
N VAL A 17 -12.35 4.30 -9.74
CA VAL A 17 -11.56 5.05 -8.75
C VAL A 17 -10.11 5.18 -9.20
N PHE A 18 -9.54 4.09 -9.73
CA PHE A 18 -8.12 4.02 -10.09
C PHE A 18 -7.93 3.82 -11.59
N ASP A 19 -7.16 4.71 -12.22
CA ASP A 19 -6.67 4.50 -13.59
C ASP A 19 -5.73 3.30 -13.64
N GLU A 20 -5.86 2.43 -14.65
CA GLU A 20 -5.04 1.20 -14.79
C GLU A 20 -4.97 0.40 -13.47
N PRO A 21 -6.11 -0.06 -12.91
CA PRO A 21 -6.19 -0.56 -11.54
C PRO A 21 -5.43 -1.87 -11.31
N GLU A 22 -5.19 -2.63 -12.38
CA GLU A 22 -4.42 -3.88 -12.34
C GLU A 22 -2.90 -3.65 -12.45
N ALA A 23 -2.46 -2.45 -12.83
CA ALA A 23 -1.05 -2.12 -12.97
C ALA A 23 -0.45 -1.58 -11.66
N PHE A 24 0.77 -2.01 -11.34
CA PHE A 24 1.58 -1.38 -10.31
C PHE A 24 2.15 -0.06 -10.83
N ASN A 25 1.61 1.07 -10.35
CA ASN A 25 2.08 2.41 -10.66
C ASN A 25 2.74 3.03 -9.41
N PRO A 26 4.08 3.22 -9.38
CA PRO A 26 4.78 3.75 -8.21
C PRO A 26 4.41 5.21 -7.88
N ASP A 27 3.90 5.96 -8.86
CA ASP A 27 3.57 7.38 -8.72
C ASP A 27 2.07 7.62 -8.42
N ARG A 28 1.25 6.56 -8.32
CA ARG A 28 -0.22 6.62 -8.18
C ARG A 28 -0.71 7.58 -7.10
N PHE A 29 0.01 7.65 -5.97
CA PHE A 29 -0.37 8.44 -4.80
C PHE A 29 0.42 9.76 -4.66
N ARG A 30 1.09 10.23 -5.71
CA ARG A 30 1.86 11.50 -5.69
C ARG A 30 1.00 12.70 -6.13
N GLY A 31 1.34 13.87 -5.60
CA GLY A 31 0.64 15.13 -5.90
C GLY A 31 -0.78 15.19 -5.32
N GLU A 32 -1.46 16.31 -5.49
CA GLU A 32 -2.78 16.57 -4.90
C GLU A 32 -3.82 15.51 -5.28
N LYS A 33 -3.89 15.15 -6.57
CA LYS A 33 -4.81 14.11 -7.07
C LYS A 33 -4.50 12.74 -6.47
N GLY A 34 -3.22 12.37 -6.36
CA GLY A 34 -2.80 11.09 -5.79
C GLY A 34 -3.08 11.00 -4.29
N VAL A 35 -2.92 12.11 -3.56
CA VAL A 35 -3.26 12.17 -2.12
C VAL A 35 -4.75 11.94 -1.90
N ALA A 36 -5.63 12.47 -2.75
CA ALA A 36 -7.07 12.22 -2.67
C ALA A 36 -7.44 10.73 -2.84
N LEU A 37 -6.64 9.95 -3.59
CA LEU A 37 -6.87 8.51 -3.74
C LEU A 37 -6.62 7.71 -2.45
N LEU A 38 -5.97 8.29 -1.44
CA LEU A 38 -5.75 7.64 -0.14
C LEU A 38 -7.07 7.40 0.63
N ASP A 39 -8.13 8.16 0.32
CA ASP A 39 -9.47 7.91 0.86
C ASP A 39 -10.05 6.55 0.42
N TYR A 40 -9.52 5.97 -0.67
CA TYR A 40 -9.96 4.70 -1.25
C TYR A 40 -8.99 3.54 -0.99
N LEU A 41 -8.04 3.71 -0.07
CA LEU A 41 -7.08 2.68 0.32
C LEU A 41 -7.47 2.06 1.67
N PHE A 42 -7.94 0.81 1.67
CA PHE A 42 -8.65 0.22 2.81
C PHE A 42 -7.91 -0.91 3.56
N TRP A 43 -6.62 -1.13 3.29
CA TRP A 43 -5.84 -2.25 3.86
C TRP A 43 -5.96 -2.36 5.40
N SER A 44 -6.14 -1.22 6.07
CA SER A 44 -6.24 -1.11 7.52
C SER A 44 -7.65 -1.34 8.09
N ASN A 45 -8.63 -1.80 7.30
CA ASN A 45 -10.05 -1.85 7.66
C ASN A 45 -10.67 -0.46 7.90
N GLY A 46 -10.24 0.51 7.08
CA GLY A 46 -10.71 1.90 7.04
C GLY A 46 -9.90 2.70 6.02
N PRO A 47 -10.37 3.89 5.59
CA PRO A 47 -9.60 4.76 4.68
C PRO A 47 -8.21 5.04 5.24
N GLN A 48 -7.20 5.16 4.39
CA GLN A 48 -5.83 5.48 4.83
C GLN A 48 -5.75 6.85 5.53
N THR A 49 -6.63 7.78 5.13
CA THR A 49 -6.83 9.09 5.77
C THR A 49 -7.59 9.03 7.10
N GLY A 50 -8.25 7.92 7.41
CA GLY A 50 -8.97 7.71 8.67
C GLY A 50 -8.03 7.48 9.86
N THR A 51 -8.51 7.74 11.07
CA THR A 51 -7.74 7.57 12.32
C THR A 51 -8.26 6.36 13.10
N PRO A 52 -7.39 5.37 13.44
CA PRO A 52 -7.77 4.29 14.35
C PRO A 52 -8.17 4.84 15.73
N SER A 53 -9.23 4.30 16.32
CA SER A 53 -9.71 4.70 17.64
C SER A 53 -10.44 3.56 18.35
N GLU A 54 -10.69 3.71 19.64
CA GLU A 54 -11.52 2.80 20.43
C GLU A 54 -12.98 2.72 19.94
N LYS A 55 -13.40 3.68 19.11
CA LYS A 55 -14.75 3.79 18.55
C LYS A 55 -14.89 3.13 17.18
N ASN A 56 -13.81 2.63 16.59
CA ASN A 56 -13.84 1.95 15.30
C ASN A 56 -13.02 0.64 15.32
N LYS A 57 -13.01 -0.06 14.18
CA LYS A 57 -12.30 -1.33 14.01
C LYS A 57 -11.15 -1.23 13.02
N GLN A 58 -10.65 -0.02 12.80
CA GLN A 58 -9.46 0.18 11.98
C GLN A 58 -8.23 -0.39 12.71
N CYS A 59 -7.24 -0.88 11.96
CA CYS A 59 -6.01 -1.44 12.50
C CYS A 59 -5.32 -0.41 13.41
N ALA A 60 -5.14 -0.74 14.69
CA ALA A 60 -4.46 0.13 15.66
C ALA A 60 -3.00 0.40 15.28
N GLY A 61 -2.38 -0.49 14.50
CA GLY A 61 -1.01 -0.35 14.00
C GLY A 61 -0.91 0.36 12.64
N LYS A 62 -1.97 1.03 12.15
CA LYS A 62 -2.02 1.64 10.80
C LYS A 62 -0.73 2.41 10.46
N ASP A 63 -0.35 3.35 11.30
CA ASP A 63 0.81 4.23 11.04
C ASP A 63 2.14 3.49 11.23
N LEU A 64 2.21 2.52 12.14
CA LEU A 64 3.41 1.71 12.35
C LEU A 64 3.71 0.81 11.14
N VAL A 65 2.70 0.20 10.52
CA VAL A 65 2.86 -0.62 9.32
C VAL A 65 3.34 0.23 8.15
N VAL A 66 2.74 1.41 7.93
CA VAL A 66 3.16 2.33 6.87
C VAL A 66 4.60 2.80 7.10
N LEU A 67 4.94 3.21 8.33
CA LEU A 67 6.31 3.59 8.68
C LEU A 67 7.31 2.46 8.41
N THR A 68 6.98 1.25 8.84
CA THR A 68 7.85 0.07 8.66
C THR A 68 8.05 -0.23 7.17
N ALA A 69 7.00 -0.15 6.35
CA ALA A 69 7.10 -0.34 4.91
C ALA A 69 7.99 0.72 4.24
N VAL A 70 7.84 2.00 4.62
CA VAL A 70 8.68 3.09 4.12
C VAL A 70 10.14 2.88 4.51
N VAL A 71 10.42 2.56 5.77
CA VAL A 71 11.78 2.29 6.26
C VAL A 71 12.38 1.08 5.56
N PHE A 72 11.61 0.02 5.35
CA PHE A 72 12.05 -1.18 4.66
C PHE A 72 12.48 -0.88 3.22
N VAL A 73 11.66 -0.16 2.45
CA VAL A 73 11.97 0.25 1.08
C VAL A 73 13.16 1.21 1.04
N ALA A 74 13.20 2.20 1.93
CA ALA A 74 14.34 3.13 2.03
C ALA A 74 15.65 2.41 2.37
N TYR A 75 15.60 1.42 3.27
CA TYR A 75 16.77 0.62 3.64
C TYR A 75 17.26 -0.23 2.47
N ILE A 76 16.35 -0.79 1.66
CA ILE A 76 16.70 -1.52 0.44
C ILE A 76 17.48 -0.61 -0.52
N PHE A 77 16.93 0.56 -0.87
CA PHE A 77 17.58 1.48 -1.80
C PHE A 77 18.85 2.13 -1.25
N LYS A 78 18.99 2.24 0.08
CA LYS A 78 20.24 2.67 0.71
C LYS A 78 21.35 1.63 0.54
N ARG A 79 21.00 0.35 0.42
CA ARG A 79 21.96 -0.76 0.40
C ARG A 79 22.22 -1.32 -1.00
N TYR A 80 21.26 -1.19 -1.91
CA TYR A 80 21.32 -1.78 -3.24
C TYR A 80 20.85 -0.79 -4.30
N ASP A 81 21.60 -0.69 -5.39
CA ASP A 81 21.20 0.04 -6.60
C ASP A 81 20.12 -0.73 -7.38
N SER A 82 20.17 -2.07 -7.33
CA SER A 82 19.17 -2.93 -7.98
C SER A 82 19.03 -4.29 -7.30
N ILE A 83 17.84 -4.87 -7.41
CA ILE A 83 17.50 -6.23 -6.98
C ILE A 83 16.63 -6.86 -8.07
N ALA A 84 16.90 -8.10 -8.44
CA ALA A 84 16.09 -8.91 -9.34
C ALA A 84 15.61 -10.18 -8.64
N GLY A 85 14.43 -10.67 -9.00
CA GLY A 85 13.87 -11.89 -8.43
C GLY A 85 12.72 -12.45 -9.26
N GLU A 86 12.43 -13.73 -9.05
CA GLU A 86 11.36 -14.47 -9.71
C GLU A 86 10.79 -15.51 -8.74
N GLY A 87 9.47 -15.76 -8.80
CA GLY A 87 8.84 -16.87 -8.07
C GLY A 87 9.09 -16.89 -6.55
N GLY A 88 9.25 -15.72 -5.91
CA GLY A 88 9.54 -15.60 -4.48
C GLY A 88 11.02 -15.72 -4.10
N SER A 89 11.92 -15.81 -5.07
CA SER A 89 13.38 -15.88 -4.86
C SER A 89 14.08 -14.62 -5.41
N ILE A 90 15.09 -14.14 -4.69
CA ILE A 90 16.01 -13.10 -5.21
C ILE A 90 17.09 -13.80 -6.05
N THR A 91 17.26 -13.37 -7.30
CA THR A 91 18.17 -13.99 -8.27
C THR A 91 19.44 -13.17 -8.51
N ALA A 92 19.40 -11.85 -8.31
CA ALA A 92 20.56 -10.96 -8.40
C ALA A 92 20.38 -9.69 -7.58
N PHE A 93 21.49 -9.04 -7.22
CA PHE A 93 21.49 -7.70 -6.62
C PHE A 93 22.80 -6.96 -6.92
N GLN A 94 22.73 -5.63 -6.99
CA GLN A 94 23.88 -4.73 -7.05
C GLN A 94 23.89 -3.87 -5.79
N ARG A 95 24.99 -3.85 -5.05
CA ARG A 95 25.13 -2.98 -3.87
C ARG A 95 25.31 -1.53 -4.30
N ALA A 96 24.76 -0.62 -3.51
CA ALA A 96 25.03 0.81 -3.68
C ALA A 96 26.50 1.11 -3.38
N ASN A 97 27.09 2.05 -4.14
CA ASN A 97 28.46 2.53 -3.95
C ASN A 97 28.63 3.40 -2.70
#